data_AF-A0A4Q5UN22-F1
#
_entry.id   AF-A0A4Q5UN22-F1
#
_cell.length_a   1.000
_cell.length_b   1.000
_cell.length_c   1.000
_cell.angle_alpha   90.00
_cell.angle_beta   90.00
_cell.angle_gamma   90.00
#
_symmetry.space_group_name_H-M   'P 1'
#
loop_
_entity.id
_entity.type
_entity.pdbx_description
1 polymer ?
#
loop_
_entity_poly.entity_id
_entity_poly.type
_entity_poly.pdbx_seq_one_letter_code
_entity_poly.pdbx_strand_id
1 'polypeptide(L)'
;MKLNAGIVTNKMAETKKFYTTVLNFGITFENEFYLLLHTPGHTAEISFLLPNHPSQQSLFHKPFKGEGMYLTIEVDEIDGLYNELQNGSYYGRNFQICSDVSSDIAQSVGTWDFYREMDTYQVTSGNTEVGNFYYRAYRAINQANNIIAKAPELSDVAEATRNLFMGQAYFIRALAAFDLNRLFGGVPGVVGTLGVPIVLTPSTKIDDNSFPSRPTLVEAYNQIEKDLLQALALLPETNGDNRSQAVKGTARALLSRYYMYVKKFDQVLAYSNLVIADTKYALQATFSGIFDNKLTTESVFELNFNASDLSGIRNWYFPSANGGRGDLSAHLNYYNDAVADPKDARGKLFGFDNTSKIWYPTKYRIAGNLDNIHIIRISEMYLNRAEAKAQ
;
A
#
# COMPACT_ATOMS: atom_id res chain seq x y z
N MET A 1 -16.31 -1.72 -0.12
CA MET A 1 -17.13 -0.61 -0.65
C MET A 1 -18.60 -0.95 -0.45
N LYS A 2 -19.25 -0.29 0.53
CA LYS A 2 -20.72 -0.36 0.66
C LYS A 2 -21.29 0.92 0.05
N LEU A 3 -22.15 0.78 -0.95
CA LEU A 3 -22.87 1.91 -1.55
C LEU A 3 -24.22 2.04 -0.87
N ASN A 4 -24.38 3.07 -0.04
CA ASN A 4 -25.66 3.38 0.59
C ASN A 4 -26.32 4.52 -0.21
N ALA A 5 -27.35 4.19 -0.98
CA ALA A 5 -28.16 5.20 -1.66
C ALA A 5 -29.30 5.66 -0.74
N GLY A 6 -29.43 6.97 -0.56
CA GLY A 6 -30.44 7.53 0.32
C GLY A 6 -31.12 8.81 -0.16
N ILE A 7 -32.31 9.05 0.41
CA ILE A 7 -33.18 10.20 0.10
C ILE A 7 -33.42 11.02 1.37
N VAL A 8 -33.19 12.34 1.29
CA VAL A 8 -33.50 13.27 2.38
C VAL A 8 -34.96 13.72 2.26
N THR A 9 -35.81 13.42 3.23
CA THR A 9 -37.25 13.68 3.16
C THR A 9 -37.84 14.09 4.50
N ASN A 10 -38.75 15.07 4.48
CA ASN A 10 -39.58 15.41 5.64
C ASN A 10 -40.72 14.40 5.87
N LYS A 11 -40.98 13.50 4.92
CA LYS A 11 -42.15 12.60 4.89
C LYS A 11 -41.81 11.19 5.35
N MET A 12 -41.12 11.07 6.50
CA MET A 12 -40.56 9.77 6.94
C MET A 12 -41.65 8.72 7.18
N ALA A 13 -42.74 9.11 7.85
CA ALA A 13 -43.84 8.20 8.17
C ALA A 13 -44.57 7.72 6.91
N GLU A 14 -44.82 8.62 5.95
CA GLU A 14 -45.47 8.30 4.69
C GLU A 14 -44.58 7.45 3.80
N THR A 15 -43.28 7.76 3.74
CA THR A 15 -42.28 6.95 3.05
C THR A 15 -42.27 5.53 3.61
N LYS A 16 -42.12 5.37 4.92
CA LYS A 16 -42.15 4.06 5.57
C LYS A 16 -43.40 3.28 5.15
N LYS A 17 -44.58 3.88 5.34
CA LYS A 17 -45.86 3.25 5.00
C LYS A 17 -45.94 2.85 3.53
N PHE A 18 -45.51 3.71 2.61
CA PHE A 18 -45.51 3.40 1.18
C PHE A 18 -44.63 2.19 0.87
N TYR A 19 -43.37 2.20 1.29
CA TYR A 19 -42.44 1.12 0.96
C TYR A 19 -42.80 -0.20 1.66
N THR A 20 -43.21 -0.17 2.93
CA THR A 20 -43.54 -1.40 3.66
C THR A 20 -44.89 -1.98 3.24
N THR A 21 -45.89 -1.14 2.96
CA THR A 21 -47.26 -1.63 2.69
C THR A 21 -47.57 -1.77 1.21
N VAL A 22 -47.07 -0.87 0.36
CA VAL A 22 -47.36 -0.90 -1.08
C VAL A 22 -46.33 -1.73 -1.83
N LEU A 23 -45.05 -1.59 -1.49
CA LEU A 23 -43.95 -2.28 -2.18
C LEU A 23 -43.45 -3.53 -1.44
N ASN A 24 -43.99 -3.81 -0.25
CA ASN A 24 -43.66 -4.98 0.58
C ASN A 24 -42.18 -5.05 1.01
N PHE A 25 -41.51 -3.89 1.16
CA PHE A 25 -40.13 -3.83 1.66
C PHE A 25 -40.10 -4.15 3.15
N GLY A 26 -39.03 -4.81 3.59
CA GLY A 26 -38.76 -5.00 5.01
C GLY A 26 -37.95 -3.85 5.59
N ILE A 27 -37.99 -3.70 6.91
CA ILE A 27 -37.21 -2.69 7.65
C ILE A 27 -35.94 -3.36 8.14
N THR A 28 -34.78 -2.88 7.68
CA THR A 28 -33.48 -3.30 8.20
C THR A 28 -33.20 -2.58 9.53
N PHE A 29 -33.44 -1.26 9.58
CA PHE A 29 -33.17 -0.42 10.74
C PHE A 29 -34.02 0.84 10.73
N GLU A 30 -34.40 1.34 11.90
CA GLU A 30 -35.19 2.58 12.05
C GLU A 30 -34.87 3.27 13.37
N ASN A 31 -34.77 4.60 13.32
CA ASN A 31 -34.75 5.47 14.49
C ASN A 31 -35.51 6.79 14.19
N GLU A 32 -35.42 7.77 15.08
CA GLU A 32 -36.18 9.03 14.98
C GLU A 32 -35.85 9.88 13.75
N PHE A 33 -34.67 9.75 13.15
CA PHE A 33 -34.21 10.58 12.03
C PHE A 33 -33.82 9.79 10.79
N TYR A 34 -33.80 8.46 10.86
CA TYR A 34 -33.27 7.57 9.82
C TYR A 34 -34.08 6.29 9.68
N LEU A 35 -34.28 5.87 8.43
CA LEU A 35 -34.97 4.64 8.06
C LEU A 35 -34.18 3.90 6.98
N LEU A 36 -33.84 2.64 7.22
CA LEU A 36 -33.19 1.74 6.25
C LEU A 36 -34.13 0.59 5.92
N LEU A 37 -34.43 0.45 4.63
CA LEU A 37 -35.33 -0.57 4.10
C LEU A 37 -34.58 -1.52 3.17
N HIS A 38 -35.04 -2.76 3.08
CA HIS A 38 -34.55 -3.75 2.12
C HIS A 38 -35.68 -4.27 1.22
N THR A 39 -35.33 -4.70 0.01
CA THR A 39 -36.29 -5.33 -0.91
C THR A 39 -36.82 -6.66 -0.32
N PRO A 40 -38.00 -7.15 -0.75
CA PRO A 40 -38.56 -8.41 -0.24
C PRO A 40 -37.61 -9.61 -0.35
N GLY A 41 -36.74 -9.61 -1.37
CA GLY A 41 -35.74 -10.66 -1.60
C GLY A 41 -34.34 -10.35 -1.02
N HIS A 42 -34.18 -9.28 -0.24
CA HIS A 42 -32.90 -8.83 0.34
C HIS A 42 -31.79 -8.60 -0.70
N THR A 43 -32.15 -8.22 -1.92
CA THR A 43 -31.20 -7.98 -3.01
C THR A 43 -30.67 -6.55 -3.07
N ALA A 44 -31.35 -5.60 -2.42
CA ALA A 44 -30.95 -4.19 -2.36
C ALA A 44 -31.50 -3.52 -1.09
N GLU A 45 -30.82 -2.44 -0.67
CA GLU A 45 -31.24 -1.56 0.43
C GLU A 45 -31.42 -0.11 -0.05
N ILE A 46 -32.29 0.65 0.62
CA ILE A 46 -32.47 2.09 0.41
C ILE A 46 -32.69 2.79 1.75
N SER A 47 -32.05 3.94 1.95
CA SER A 47 -32.18 4.72 3.19
C SER A 47 -32.91 6.05 3.03
N PHE A 48 -33.53 6.52 4.10
CA PHE A 48 -34.20 7.80 4.20
C PHE A 48 -33.75 8.54 5.44
N LEU A 49 -33.54 9.85 5.33
CA LEU A 49 -33.06 10.71 6.42
C LEU A 49 -33.93 11.97 6.54
N LEU A 50 -34.15 12.46 7.76
CA LEU A 50 -34.72 13.79 7.97
C LEU A 50 -33.77 14.91 7.52
N PRO A 51 -34.28 16.05 7.02
CA PRO A 51 -33.45 17.18 6.62
C PRO A 51 -32.78 17.88 7.80
N ASN A 52 -31.75 18.67 7.51
CA ASN A 52 -30.98 19.48 8.48
C ASN A 52 -30.33 18.70 9.63
N HIS A 53 -30.04 17.41 9.47
CA HIS A 53 -29.34 16.65 10.49
C HIS A 53 -27.90 17.19 10.65
N PRO A 54 -27.48 17.61 11.86
CA PRO A 54 -26.22 18.35 12.06
C PRO A 54 -24.95 17.56 11.74
N SER A 55 -25.03 16.22 11.70
CA SER A 55 -23.91 15.36 11.33
C SER A 55 -23.71 15.21 9.80
N GLN A 56 -24.57 15.80 8.98
CA GLN A 56 -24.49 15.71 7.53
C GLN A 56 -23.80 16.93 6.92
N GLN A 57 -23.32 16.79 5.67
CA GLN A 57 -22.82 17.95 4.93
C GLN A 57 -23.97 18.89 4.57
N SER A 58 -23.70 20.20 4.49
CA SER A 58 -24.70 21.23 4.21
C SER A 58 -25.49 21.02 2.91
N LEU A 59 -24.89 20.36 1.92
CA LEU A 59 -25.54 19.97 0.67
C LEU A 59 -26.68 18.95 0.89
N PHE A 60 -26.58 18.11 1.93
CA PHE A 60 -27.56 17.07 2.31
C PHE A 60 -28.57 17.56 3.36
N HIS A 61 -28.54 18.84 3.72
CA HIS A 61 -29.52 19.40 4.67
C HIS A 61 -30.87 19.68 4.02
N LYS A 62 -30.93 19.83 2.70
CA LYS A 62 -32.14 20.23 2.01
C LYS A 62 -33.02 19.00 1.70
N PRO A 63 -34.34 19.08 1.96
CA PRO A 63 -35.27 18.03 1.55
C PRO A 63 -35.29 17.86 0.03
N PHE A 64 -35.43 16.63 -0.44
CA PHE A 64 -35.53 16.30 -1.85
C PHE A 64 -36.76 16.96 -2.49
N LYS A 65 -36.54 17.78 -3.52
CA LYS A 65 -37.59 18.44 -4.31
C LYS A 65 -37.63 17.96 -5.77
N GLY A 66 -37.08 16.78 -6.06
CA GLY A 66 -36.95 16.23 -7.42
C GLY A 66 -35.51 16.07 -7.90
N GLU A 67 -34.53 16.63 -7.17
CA GLU A 67 -33.10 16.45 -7.37
C GLU A 67 -32.42 16.41 -5.97
N GLY A 68 -31.45 15.51 -5.75
CA GLY A 68 -30.80 15.31 -4.43
C GLY A 68 -30.84 13.89 -3.86
N MET A 69 -30.33 12.91 -4.61
CA MET A 69 -29.90 11.62 -4.06
C MET A 69 -28.55 11.82 -3.37
N TYR A 70 -28.34 11.26 -2.18
CA TYR A 70 -26.99 11.13 -1.63
C TYR A 70 -26.53 9.67 -1.78
N LEU A 71 -25.28 9.52 -2.24
CA LEU A 71 -24.59 8.25 -2.27
C LEU A 71 -23.50 8.34 -1.21
N THR A 72 -23.66 7.61 -0.11
CA THR A 72 -22.57 7.45 0.84
C THR A 72 -21.76 6.24 0.38
N ILE A 73 -20.52 6.51 -0.02
CA ILE A 73 -19.54 5.46 -0.30
C ILE A 73 -18.73 5.34 0.98
N GLU A 74 -19.08 4.34 1.79
CA GLU A 74 -18.27 3.97 2.94
C GLU A 74 -17.13 3.08 2.44
N VAL A 75 -15.94 3.65 2.50
CA VAL A 75 -14.67 2.93 2.45
C VAL A 75 -14.07 3.07 3.82
N ASP A 76 -13.60 1.97 4.40
CA ASP A 76 -12.74 2.08 5.56
C ASP A 76 -11.54 2.93 5.10
N GLU A 77 -11.30 4.08 5.73
CA GLU A 77 -10.21 5.00 5.33
C GLU A 77 -8.86 4.27 5.27
N ILE A 78 -8.75 3.20 6.03
CA ILE A 78 -7.60 2.31 6.04
C ILE A 78 -7.41 1.52 4.73
N ASP A 79 -8.48 1.07 4.08
CA ASP A 79 -8.39 0.45 2.75
C ASP A 79 -7.95 1.49 1.71
N GLY A 80 -8.43 2.74 1.84
CA GLY A 80 -7.95 3.87 1.04
C GLY A 80 -6.44 4.07 1.12
N LEU A 81 -5.88 3.87 2.31
CA LEU A 81 -4.45 4.03 2.58
C LEU A 81 -3.62 2.93 1.89
N TYR A 82 -4.06 1.67 1.94
CA TYR A 82 -3.40 0.57 1.20
C TYR A 82 -3.58 0.69 -0.31
N ASN A 83 -4.70 1.25 -0.79
CA ASN A 83 -4.91 1.50 -2.21
C ASN A 83 -3.87 2.47 -2.82
N GLU A 84 -3.36 3.44 -2.05
CA GLU A 84 -2.26 4.29 -2.53
C GLU A 84 -0.95 3.51 -2.68
N LEU A 85 -0.69 2.53 -1.80
CA LEU A 85 0.45 1.62 -1.95
C LEU A 85 0.26 0.72 -3.17
N GLN A 86 -0.93 0.12 -3.31
CA GLN A 86 -1.26 -0.81 -4.39
C GLN A 86 -1.24 -0.16 -5.78
N ASN A 87 -1.31 1.17 -5.85
CA ASN A 87 -1.29 1.89 -7.10
C ASN A 87 -0.06 1.50 -7.96
N GLY A 88 -0.28 1.31 -9.27
CA GLY A 88 0.77 0.95 -10.21
C GLY A 88 1.92 1.98 -10.27
N SER A 89 1.68 3.24 -9.94
CA SER A 89 2.73 4.26 -9.84
C SER A 89 3.53 4.21 -8.53
N TYR A 90 3.19 3.31 -7.61
CA TYR A 90 3.92 3.03 -6.37
C TYR A 90 4.25 1.53 -6.25
N TYR A 91 3.78 0.82 -5.22
CA TYR A 91 4.16 -0.57 -4.96
C TYR A 91 3.48 -1.59 -5.86
N GLY A 92 2.40 -1.22 -6.57
CA GLY A 92 1.83 -2.13 -7.57
C GLY A 92 2.86 -2.53 -8.62
N ARG A 93 3.73 -1.58 -8.99
CA ARG A 93 4.72 -1.80 -10.04
C ARG A 93 5.94 -0.89 -9.93
N ASN A 94 5.71 0.42 -9.99
CA ASN A 94 6.72 1.36 -10.41
C ASN A 94 7.92 1.45 -9.46
N PHE A 95 7.70 1.50 -8.14
CA PHE A 95 8.81 1.61 -7.18
C PHE A 95 9.76 0.41 -7.25
N GLN A 96 9.22 -0.79 -7.54
CA GLN A 96 9.98 -2.03 -7.69
C GLN A 96 10.79 -1.99 -8.96
N ILE A 97 10.14 -1.63 -10.07
CA ILE A 97 10.84 -1.49 -11.36
C ILE A 97 11.96 -0.46 -11.25
N CYS A 98 11.69 0.73 -10.70
CA CYS A 98 12.70 1.77 -10.51
C CYS A 98 13.91 1.22 -9.74
N SER A 99 13.67 0.47 -8.67
CA SER A 99 14.74 -0.15 -7.89
C SER A 99 15.51 -1.20 -8.68
N ASP A 100 14.83 -2.04 -9.47
CA ASP A 100 15.44 -3.12 -10.23
C ASP A 100 16.28 -2.58 -11.38
N VAL A 101 15.74 -1.63 -12.18
CA VAL A 101 16.45 -1.07 -13.35
C VAL A 101 17.56 -0.08 -12.97
N SER A 102 17.48 0.56 -11.80
CA SER A 102 18.60 1.37 -11.28
C SER A 102 19.65 0.53 -10.55
N SER A 103 19.64 -0.79 -10.74
CA SER A 103 20.64 -1.73 -10.20
C SER A 103 21.25 -2.55 -11.33
N ASP A 104 22.12 -3.51 -10.99
CA ASP A 104 22.78 -4.40 -11.95
C ASP A 104 22.00 -5.70 -12.23
N ILE A 105 20.74 -5.83 -11.75
CA ILE A 105 19.96 -7.06 -11.90
C ILE A 105 18.98 -7.05 -13.08
N ALA A 106 18.48 -5.87 -13.48
CA ALA A 106 17.50 -5.72 -14.55
C ALA A 106 17.83 -4.55 -15.48
N GLN A 107 17.40 -4.66 -16.73
CA GLN A 107 17.65 -3.68 -17.80
C GLN A 107 16.37 -3.39 -18.60
N SER A 108 16.31 -2.19 -19.15
CA SER A 108 15.29 -1.77 -20.09
C SER A 108 15.66 -2.19 -21.52
N VAL A 109 14.84 -3.04 -22.12
CA VAL A 109 15.01 -3.57 -23.48
C VAL A 109 13.88 -3.17 -24.43
N GLY A 110 12.82 -2.54 -23.90
CA GLY A 110 11.69 -2.04 -24.66
C GLY A 110 11.82 -0.57 -25.09
N THR A 111 10.72 -0.04 -25.62
CA THR A 111 10.64 1.33 -26.17
C THR A 111 10.07 2.35 -25.18
N TRP A 112 9.92 2.00 -23.90
CA TRP A 112 9.42 2.90 -22.87
C TRP A 112 10.57 3.63 -22.19
N ASP A 113 10.83 4.86 -22.63
CA ASP A 113 12.08 5.55 -22.32
C ASP A 113 12.25 5.89 -20.85
N PHE A 114 11.17 6.02 -20.09
CA PHE A 114 11.25 6.39 -18.68
C PHE A 114 12.03 5.39 -17.82
N TYR A 115 11.93 4.08 -18.10
CA TYR A 115 12.74 3.07 -17.39
C TYR A 115 14.17 2.98 -17.94
N ARG A 116 14.34 3.24 -19.25
CA ARG A 116 15.68 3.33 -19.87
C ARG A 116 16.50 4.49 -19.35
N GLU A 117 15.87 5.63 -19.07
CA GLU A 117 16.52 6.76 -18.39
C GLU A 117 17.02 6.37 -16.99
N MET A 118 16.29 5.53 -16.26
CA MET A 118 16.70 5.06 -14.92
C MET A 118 17.85 4.04 -15.01
N ASP A 119 17.78 3.11 -15.96
CA ASP A 119 18.81 2.11 -16.27
C ASP A 119 20.14 2.75 -16.68
N THR A 120 20.07 3.78 -17.52
CA THR A 120 21.26 4.51 -18.01
C THR A 120 21.70 5.67 -17.11
N TYR A 121 21.04 5.87 -15.97
CA TYR A 121 21.29 6.98 -15.03
C TYR A 121 21.20 8.36 -15.69
N GLN A 122 20.30 8.53 -16.67
CA GLN A 122 20.01 9.79 -17.39
C GLN A 122 18.59 10.31 -17.10
N VAL A 123 18.10 10.09 -15.87
CA VAL A 123 16.76 10.50 -15.44
C VAL A 123 16.60 12.01 -15.54
N THR A 124 15.59 12.45 -16.30
CA THR A 124 15.26 13.86 -16.46
C THR A 124 14.11 14.28 -15.53
N SER A 125 13.93 15.58 -15.31
CA SER A 125 12.75 16.10 -14.60
C SER A 125 11.43 15.85 -15.35
N GLY A 126 11.49 15.48 -16.62
CA GLY A 126 10.34 15.06 -17.42
C GLY A 126 9.96 13.59 -17.26
N ASN A 127 10.69 12.82 -16.45
CA ASN A 127 10.42 11.41 -16.25
C ASN A 127 9.11 11.20 -15.47
N THR A 128 8.08 10.74 -16.18
CA THR A 128 6.72 10.66 -15.62
C THR A 128 6.58 9.55 -14.57
N GLU A 129 7.36 8.47 -14.67
CA GLU A 129 7.33 7.39 -13.69
C GLU A 129 7.85 7.89 -12.33
N VAL A 130 8.95 8.66 -12.31
CA VAL A 130 9.47 9.29 -11.09
C VAL A 130 8.47 10.30 -10.51
N GLY A 131 7.92 11.17 -11.35
CA GLY A 131 6.94 12.18 -10.92
C GLY A 131 5.66 11.56 -10.35
N ASN A 132 5.15 10.51 -10.98
CA ASN A 132 3.97 9.79 -10.51
C ASN A 132 4.21 9.08 -9.18
N PHE A 133 5.38 8.47 -8.98
CA PHE A 133 5.76 7.89 -7.70
C PHE A 133 5.79 8.96 -6.60
N TYR A 134 6.46 10.09 -6.83
CA TYR A 134 6.51 11.19 -5.87
C TYR A 134 5.10 11.64 -5.44
N TYR A 135 4.22 11.85 -6.43
CA TYR A 135 2.83 12.23 -6.19
C TYR A 135 2.06 11.17 -5.37
N ARG A 136 2.18 9.88 -5.71
CA ARG A 136 1.48 8.80 -4.99
C ARG A 136 1.97 8.63 -3.56
N ALA A 137 3.28 8.68 -3.32
CA ALA A 137 3.83 8.58 -1.98
C ALA A 137 3.35 9.74 -1.08
N TYR A 138 3.30 10.97 -1.60
CA TYR A 138 2.74 12.10 -0.85
C TYR A 138 1.22 12.00 -0.63
N ARG A 139 0.47 11.38 -1.55
CA ARG A 139 -0.94 11.05 -1.29
C ARG A 139 -1.09 10.06 -0.13
N ALA A 140 -0.28 9.01 -0.09
CA ALA A 140 -0.28 8.05 1.02
C ALA A 140 0.03 8.76 2.36
N ILE A 141 1.03 9.66 2.38
CA ILE A 141 1.35 10.50 3.54
C ILE A 141 0.16 11.35 3.96
N ASN A 142 -0.51 12.02 3.02
CA ASN A 142 -1.66 12.88 3.34
C ASN A 142 -2.87 12.06 3.86
N GLN A 143 -3.14 10.89 3.28
CA GLN A 143 -4.17 9.99 3.80
C GLN A 143 -3.85 9.53 5.22
N ALA A 144 -2.61 9.12 5.49
CA ALA A 144 -2.18 8.78 6.84
C ALA A 144 -2.33 9.96 7.81
N ASN A 145 -1.99 11.18 7.38
CA ASN A 145 -2.17 12.38 8.20
C ASN A 145 -3.64 12.60 8.58
N ASN A 146 -4.58 12.37 7.66
CA ASN A 146 -6.01 12.47 7.95
C ASN A 146 -6.43 11.49 9.05
N ILE A 147 -6.05 10.21 8.92
CA ILE A 147 -6.38 9.18 9.91
C ILE A 147 -5.74 9.50 11.27
N ILE A 148 -4.46 9.88 11.30
CA ILE A 148 -3.76 10.23 12.54
C ILE A 148 -4.43 11.42 13.24
N ALA A 149 -4.92 12.41 12.49
CA ALA A 149 -5.60 13.57 13.04
C ALA A 149 -7.03 13.25 13.51
N LYS A 150 -7.76 12.39 12.79
CA LYS A 150 -9.21 12.19 12.98
C LYS A 150 -9.59 10.96 13.78
N ALA A 151 -8.82 9.88 13.73
CA ALA A 151 -9.12 8.66 14.49
C ALA A 151 -9.31 8.92 16.00
N PRO A 152 -8.53 9.80 16.68
CA PRO A 152 -8.76 10.11 18.10
C PRO A 152 -10.13 10.75 18.42
N GLU A 153 -10.75 11.43 17.45
CA GLU A 153 -12.04 12.12 17.60
C GLU A 153 -13.24 11.15 17.53
N LEU A 154 -13.02 9.89 17.13
CA LEU A 154 -14.07 8.88 16.95
C LEU A 154 -14.52 8.30 18.30
N SER A 155 -15.48 8.96 18.97
CA SER A 155 -16.01 8.56 20.28
C SER A 155 -16.70 7.19 20.27
N ASP A 156 -17.32 6.83 19.15
CA ASP A 156 -18.19 5.65 19.04
C ASP A 156 -17.43 4.39 18.58
N VAL A 157 -16.12 4.50 18.42
CA VAL A 157 -15.22 3.42 18.01
C VAL A 157 -14.45 2.89 19.23
N ALA A 158 -14.21 1.58 19.31
CA ALA A 158 -13.40 1.02 20.38
C ALA A 158 -11.95 1.55 20.34
N GLU A 159 -11.33 1.75 21.49
CA GLU A 159 -9.95 2.27 21.57
C GLU A 159 -8.95 1.40 20.81
N ALA A 160 -9.07 0.07 20.90
CA ALA A 160 -8.22 -0.86 20.18
C ALA A 160 -8.32 -0.66 18.65
N THR A 161 -9.51 -0.36 18.14
CA THR A 161 -9.74 -0.08 16.71
C THR A 161 -9.16 1.28 16.31
N ARG A 162 -9.32 2.32 17.14
CA ARG A 162 -8.64 3.62 16.90
C ARG A 162 -7.12 3.46 16.87
N ASN A 163 -6.56 2.71 17.82
CA ASN A 163 -5.12 2.43 17.89
C ASN A 163 -4.65 1.63 16.66
N LEU A 164 -5.43 0.66 16.20
CA LEU A 164 -5.16 -0.06 14.95
C LEU A 164 -5.07 0.92 13.76
N PHE A 165 -6.09 1.77 13.57
CA PHE A 165 -6.12 2.74 12.47
C PHE A 165 -4.92 3.69 12.51
N MET A 166 -4.65 4.27 13.68
CA MET A 166 -3.52 5.18 13.88
C MET A 166 -2.18 4.46 13.67
N GLY A 167 -2.01 3.25 14.21
CA GLY A 167 -0.78 2.47 14.08
C GLY A 167 -0.47 2.13 12.62
N GLN A 168 -1.48 1.74 11.85
CA GLN A 168 -1.34 1.48 10.42
C GLN A 168 -1.05 2.77 9.63
N ALA A 169 -1.70 3.89 9.98
CA ALA A 169 -1.43 5.19 9.39
C ALA A 169 0.03 5.66 9.63
N TYR A 170 0.52 5.57 10.87
CA TYR A 170 1.93 5.86 11.18
C TYR A 170 2.89 4.95 10.39
N PHE A 171 2.60 3.64 10.30
CA PHE A 171 3.42 2.70 9.54
C PHE A 171 3.53 3.10 8.07
N ILE A 172 2.40 3.43 7.43
CA ILE A 172 2.37 3.78 6.00
C ILE A 172 2.99 5.15 5.76
N ARG A 173 2.78 6.13 6.65
CA ARG A 173 3.47 7.42 6.55
C ARG A 173 4.99 7.24 6.62
N ALA A 174 5.47 6.40 7.54
CA ALA A 174 6.88 6.08 7.66
C ALA A 174 7.43 5.35 6.42
N LEU A 175 6.71 4.36 5.89
CA LEU A 175 7.10 3.62 4.70
C LEU A 175 7.21 4.55 3.48
N ALA A 176 6.18 5.37 3.23
CA ALA A 176 6.16 6.33 2.13
C ALA A 176 7.25 7.38 2.24
N ALA A 177 7.46 7.95 3.44
CA ALA A 177 8.55 8.88 3.69
C ALA A 177 9.92 8.21 3.50
N PHE A 178 10.09 6.95 3.91
CA PHE A 178 11.33 6.21 3.74
C PHE A 178 11.63 5.93 2.26
N ASP A 179 10.63 5.54 1.48
CA ASP A 179 10.78 5.29 0.04
C ASP A 179 11.11 6.57 -0.72
N LEU A 180 10.42 7.68 -0.42
CA LEU A 180 10.72 8.99 -0.98
C LEU A 180 12.16 9.42 -0.67
N ASN A 181 12.60 9.28 0.58
CA ASN A 181 13.96 9.67 0.93
C ASN A 181 15.00 8.79 0.24
N ARG A 182 14.79 7.47 0.15
CA ARG A 182 15.74 6.59 -0.55
C ARG A 182 15.86 6.88 -2.05
N LEU A 183 14.79 7.36 -2.69
CA LEU A 183 14.81 7.69 -4.12
C LEU A 183 15.29 9.13 -4.41
N PHE A 184 14.93 10.11 -3.59
CA PHE A 184 15.16 11.54 -3.86
C PHE A 184 16.15 12.24 -2.92
N GLY A 185 16.28 11.72 -1.70
CA GLY A 185 17.12 12.31 -0.65
C GLY A 185 18.47 11.63 -0.52
N GLY A 186 18.51 10.30 -0.65
CA GLY A 186 19.67 9.44 -0.46
C GLY A 186 19.61 8.62 0.84
N VAL A 187 20.80 8.23 1.32
CA VAL A 187 20.99 7.40 2.51
C VAL A 187 22.02 8.07 3.42
N PRO A 188 21.68 8.37 4.71
CA PRO A 188 22.59 9.04 5.64
C PRO A 188 23.97 8.39 5.71
N GLY A 189 25.02 9.19 5.56
CA GLY A 189 26.41 8.72 5.60
C GLY A 189 26.84 7.90 4.37
N VAL A 190 26.02 7.84 3.32
CA VAL A 190 26.36 7.18 2.05
C VAL A 190 26.24 8.17 0.89
N VAL A 191 25.04 8.74 0.68
CA VAL A 191 24.78 9.67 -0.42
C VAL A 191 23.65 10.64 -0.05
N GLY A 192 23.77 11.89 -0.51
CA GLY A 192 22.76 12.93 -0.30
C GLY A 192 22.85 13.62 1.07
N THR A 193 22.34 14.84 1.13
CA THR A 193 22.42 15.72 2.32
C THR A 193 21.07 16.28 2.76
N LEU A 194 20.11 16.37 1.84
CA LEU A 194 18.76 16.89 2.08
C LEU A 194 17.72 15.78 1.88
N GLY A 195 16.79 15.67 2.82
CA GLY A 195 15.63 14.80 2.68
C GLY A 195 14.57 15.38 1.74
N VAL A 196 13.43 14.71 1.66
CA VAL A 196 12.20 15.28 1.06
C VAL A 196 11.41 16.06 2.11
N PRO A 197 10.54 17.02 1.71
CA PRO A 197 9.76 17.80 2.67
C PRO A 197 8.91 16.93 3.63
N ILE A 198 8.97 17.24 4.92
CA ILE A 198 8.22 16.54 5.97
C ILE A 198 6.83 17.19 6.09
N VAL A 199 5.77 16.40 5.93
CA VAL A 199 4.37 16.85 6.05
C VAL A 199 3.65 15.95 7.05
N LEU A 200 3.32 16.48 8.23
CA LEU A 200 2.76 15.71 9.35
C LEU A 200 1.29 16.02 9.65
N THR A 201 0.71 16.98 8.95
CA THR A 201 -0.68 17.41 9.10
C THR A 201 -1.44 17.25 7.79
N PRO A 202 -2.77 17.07 7.82
CA PRO A 202 -3.59 17.03 6.62
C PRO A 202 -3.47 18.31 5.78
N SER A 203 -3.32 18.16 4.47
CA SER A 203 -3.44 19.25 3.51
C SER A 203 -4.92 19.50 3.19
N THR A 204 -5.54 20.47 3.86
CA THR A 204 -6.96 20.83 3.69
C THR A 204 -7.18 22.10 2.87
N LYS A 205 -6.13 22.89 2.64
CA LYS A 205 -6.11 24.12 1.84
C LYS A 205 -4.69 24.38 1.34
N ILE A 206 -4.56 25.30 0.39
CA ILE A 206 -3.26 25.81 -0.08
C ILE A 206 -2.99 27.14 0.64
N ASP A 207 -1.89 27.20 1.38
CA ASP A 207 -1.39 28.36 2.11
C ASP A 207 0.14 28.32 2.25
N ASP A 208 0.74 29.28 2.99
CA ASP A 208 2.20 29.37 3.16
C ASP A 208 2.82 28.11 3.81
N ASN A 209 2.04 27.32 4.56
CA ASN A 209 2.51 26.06 5.15
C ASN A 209 2.49 24.89 4.15
N SER A 210 1.93 25.09 2.95
CA SER A 210 1.84 24.06 1.90
C SER A 210 3.14 23.82 1.16
N PHE A 211 4.17 24.65 1.41
CA PHE A 211 5.46 24.59 0.73
C PHE A 211 6.63 24.45 1.72
N PRO A 212 6.65 23.39 2.56
CA PRO A 212 7.75 23.19 3.50
C PRO A 212 9.09 23.01 2.77
N SER A 213 10.14 23.57 3.35
CA SER A 213 11.51 23.36 2.87
C SER A 213 11.94 21.90 3.06
N ARG A 214 12.94 21.49 2.28
CA ARG A 214 13.59 20.19 2.45
C ARG A 214 14.41 20.20 3.75
N PRO A 215 14.19 19.27 4.68
CA PRO A 215 15.00 19.15 5.88
C PRO A 215 16.37 18.54 5.54
N THR A 216 17.27 18.47 6.53
CA THR A 216 18.44 17.60 6.40
C THR A 216 18.01 16.14 6.24
N LEU A 217 18.85 15.33 5.59
CA LEU A 217 18.55 13.91 5.41
C LEU A 217 18.42 13.17 6.76
N VAL A 218 19.22 13.56 7.75
CA VAL A 218 19.16 13.00 9.11
C VAL A 218 17.82 13.32 9.79
N GLU A 219 17.34 14.56 9.69
CA GLU A 219 16.03 14.94 10.25
C GLU A 219 14.89 14.17 9.59
N ALA A 220 14.94 13.96 8.28
CA ALA A 220 13.94 13.15 7.57
C ALA A 220 13.92 11.69 8.08
N TYR A 221 15.10 11.07 8.22
CA TYR A 221 15.21 9.71 8.75
C TYR A 221 14.81 9.62 10.24
N ASN A 222 15.08 10.63 11.06
CA ASN A 222 14.62 10.67 12.45
C ASN A 222 13.09 10.72 12.56
N GLN A 223 12.42 11.46 11.67
CA GLN A 223 10.96 11.50 11.64
C GLN A 223 10.37 10.15 11.19
N ILE A 224 11.02 9.45 10.26
CA ILE A 224 10.65 8.07 9.87
C ILE A 224 10.74 7.12 11.07
N GLU A 225 11.86 7.14 11.82
CA GLU A 225 12.04 6.32 13.03
C GLU A 225 10.93 6.60 14.06
N LYS A 226 10.62 7.88 14.29
CA LYS A 226 9.54 8.29 15.21
C LYS A 226 8.20 7.69 14.81
N ASP A 227 7.81 7.77 13.54
CA ASP A 227 6.55 7.21 13.07
C ASP A 227 6.53 5.68 13.16
N LEU A 228 7.63 4.99 12.84
CA LEU A 228 7.73 3.53 13.00
C LEU A 228 7.58 3.09 14.46
N LEU A 229 8.15 3.85 15.41
CA LEU A 229 8.01 3.56 16.84
C LEU A 229 6.59 3.81 17.34
N GLN A 230 5.90 4.85 16.84
CA GLN A 230 4.47 5.06 17.14
C GLN A 230 3.60 3.93 16.58
N ALA A 231 3.86 3.50 15.34
CA ALA A 231 3.20 2.35 14.74
C ALA A 231 3.40 1.09 15.60
N LEU A 232 4.63 0.79 16.00
CA LEU A 232 4.94 -0.36 16.84
C LEU A 232 4.22 -0.34 18.19
N ALA A 233 4.04 0.83 18.80
CA ALA A 233 3.35 0.98 20.07
C ALA A 233 1.84 0.72 19.95
N LEU A 234 1.21 1.14 18.86
CA LEU A 234 -0.24 1.14 18.67
C LEU A 234 -0.78 -0.11 17.96
N LEU A 235 -0.01 -0.69 17.04
CA LEU A 235 -0.43 -1.85 16.26
C LEU A 235 -0.65 -3.07 17.18
N PRO A 236 -1.58 -3.98 16.85
CA PRO A 236 -1.73 -5.25 17.56
C PRO A 236 -0.68 -6.27 17.10
N GLU A 237 -0.50 -7.36 17.84
CA GLU A 237 0.38 -8.47 17.42
C GLU A 237 -0.16 -9.20 16.18
N THR A 238 -1.48 -9.24 15.99
CA THR A 238 -2.16 -9.88 14.86
C THR A 238 -3.41 -9.07 14.47
N ASN A 239 -3.82 -9.19 13.22
CA ASN A 239 -5.10 -8.74 12.71
C ASN A 239 -5.77 -9.90 11.95
N GLY A 240 -5.91 -11.04 12.63
CA GLY A 240 -6.22 -12.33 12.01
C GLY A 240 -5.07 -12.82 11.13
N ASP A 241 -5.40 -13.58 10.09
CA ASP A 241 -4.44 -14.09 9.11
C ASP A 241 -4.12 -13.08 7.99
N ASN A 242 -4.61 -11.83 8.12
CA ASN A 242 -4.38 -10.80 7.12
C ASN A 242 -2.93 -10.28 7.18
N ARG A 243 -2.14 -10.67 6.18
CA ARG A 243 -0.74 -10.21 5.98
C ARG A 243 -0.62 -9.01 5.05
N SER A 244 -1.75 -8.48 4.60
CA SER A 244 -1.84 -7.29 3.74
C SER A 244 -2.07 -6.00 4.51
N GLN A 245 -2.19 -6.10 5.84
CA GLN A 245 -2.32 -4.96 6.72
C GLN A 245 -1.24 -4.98 7.78
N ALA A 246 -0.78 -3.80 8.17
CA ALA A 246 0.29 -3.65 9.13
C ALA A 246 -0.15 -4.11 10.53
N VAL A 247 0.77 -4.82 11.20
CA VAL A 247 0.70 -5.31 12.58
C VAL A 247 2.07 -5.12 13.24
N LYS A 248 2.25 -5.38 14.53
CA LYS A 248 3.57 -5.19 15.19
C LYS A 248 4.72 -5.90 14.48
N GLY A 249 4.48 -7.08 13.91
CA GLY A 249 5.46 -7.80 13.09
C GLY A 249 5.95 -7.01 11.89
N THR A 250 5.07 -6.27 11.20
CA THR A 250 5.45 -5.44 10.03
C THR A 250 6.28 -4.25 10.46
N ALA A 251 5.89 -3.58 11.56
CA ALA A 251 6.65 -2.44 12.11
C ALA A 251 8.05 -2.87 12.56
N ARG A 252 8.18 -4.01 13.27
CA ARG A 252 9.49 -4.58 13.64
C ARG A 252 10.35 -4.86 12.41
N ALA A 253 9.77 -5.48 11.38
CA ALA A 253 10.53 -5.81 10.18
C ALA A 253 10.99 -4.56 9.40
N LEU A 254 10.14 -3.54 9.29
CA LEU A 254 10.51 -2.29 8.65
C LEU A 254 11.54 -1.50 9.49
N LEU A 255 11.46 -1.54 10.83
CA LEU A 255 12.50 -1.00 11.72
C LEU A 255 13.84 -1.70 11.49
N SER A 256 13.86 -3.03 11.36
CA SER A 256 15.10 -3.77 11.01
C SER A 256 15.70 -3.27 9.70
N ARG A 257 14.91 -3.12 8.63
CA ARG A 257 15.36 -2.54 7.35
C ARG A 257 15.86 -1.11 7.52
N TYR A 258 15.08 -0.25 8.19
CA TYR A 258 15.44 1.14 8.44
C TYR A 258 16.80 1.25 9.16
N TYR A 259 16.99 0.48 10.24
CA TYR A 259 18.23 0.51 11.00
C TYR A 259 19.44 -0.02 10.24
N MET A 260 19.23 -0.90 9.25
CA MET A 260 20.29 -1.30 8.33
C MET A 260 20.78 -0.10 7.52
N TYR A 261 19.85 0.68 6.95
CA TYR A 261 20.17 1.87 6.15
C TYR A 261 20.91 2.95 6.95
N VAL A 262 20.61 3.10 8.25
CA VAL A 262 21.30 4.05 9.13
C VAL A 262 22.45 3.42 9.93
N LYS A 263 22.87 2.21 9.58
CA LYS A 263 24.01 1.46 10.15
C LYS A 263 23.96 1.32 11.69
N LYS A 264 22.75 1.18 12.24
CA LYS A 264 22.49 0.92 13.67
C LYS A 264 22.32 -0.59 13.88
N PHE A 265 23.41 -1.34 13.78
CA PHE A 265 23.38 -2.81 13.66
C PHE A 265 22.79 -3.53 14.90
N ASP A 266 23.00 -3.01 16.10
CA ASP A 266 22.38 -3.58 17.32
C ASP A 266 20.85 -3.57 17.24
N GLN A 267 20.27 -2.48 16.73
CA GLN A 267 18.84 -2.38 16.50
C GLN A 267 18.38 -3.30 15.37
N VAL A 268 19.19 -3.48 14.31
CA VAL A 268 18.90 -4.47 13.25
C VAL A 268 18.74 -5.87 13.87
N LEU A 269 19.68 -6.27 14.73
CA LEU A 269 19.64 -7.56 15.43
C LEU A 269 18.43 -7.66 16.36
N ALA A 270 18.14 -6.62 17.14
CA ALA A 270 17.01 -6.60 18.05
C ALA A 270 15.68 -6.85 17.32
N TYR A 271 15.40 -6.08 16.26
CA TYR A 271 14.13 -6.17 15.56
C TYR A 271 14.01 -7.38 14.62
N SER A 272 15.09 -7.76 13.92
CA SER A 272 15.08 -8.98 13.08
C SER A 272 14.86 -10.24 13.93
N ASN A 273 15.50 -10.34 15.10
CA ASN A 273 15.33 -11.48 15.99
C ASN A 273 13.89 -11.60 16.51
N LEU A 274 13.22 -10.49 16.83
CA LEU A 274 11.82 -10.51 17.24
C LEU A 274 10.90 -11.05 16.15
N VAL A 275 11.13 -10.71 14.88
CA VAL A 275 10.33 -11.22 13.75
C VAL A 275 10.64 -12.69 13.48
N ILE A 276 11.92 -13.08 13.56
CA ILE A 276 12.35 -14.48 13.36
C ILE A 276 11.81 -15.41 14.46
N ALA A 277 11.71 -14.93 15.70
CA ALA A 277 11.19 -15.70 16.82
C ALA A 277 9.66 -15.85 16.82
N ASP A 278 8.96 -15.04 16.01
CA ASP A 278 7.51 -15.07 15.92
C ASP A 278 7.05 -16.22 15.01
N THR A 279 6.43 -17.24 15.61
CA THR A 279 6.08 -18.50 14.93
C THR A 279 5.03 -18.35 13.83
N LYS A 280 4.36 -17.20 13.71
CA LYS A 280 3.47 -16.93 12.58
C LYS A 280 4.24 -16.66 11.29
N TYR A 281 5.54 -16.42 11.35
CA TYR A 281 6.38 -16.27 10.17
C TYR A 281 7.31 -17.47 10.00
N ALA A 282 7.38 -18.01 8.79
CA ALA A 282 8.25 -19.15 8.46
C ALA A 282 8.63 -19.13 6.98
N LEU A 283 9.82 -19.64 6.66
CA LEU A 283 10.22 -19.86 5.27
C LEU A 283 9.30 -20.87 4.60
N GLN A 284 9.01 -20.67 3.31
CA GLN A 284 8.29 -21.68 2.54
C GLN A 284 9.14 -22.93 2.30
N ALA A 285 8.48 -24.08 2.19
CA ALA A 285 9.15 -25.35 1.90
C ALA A 285 9.82 -25.35 0.52
N THR A 286 9.30 -24.57 -0.43
CA THR A 286 9.87 -24.38 -1.76
C THR A 286 9.97 -22.89 -2.07
N PHE A 287 11.02 -22.49 -2.79
CA PHE A 287 11.24 -21.09 -3.15
C PHE A 287 10.13 -20.55 -4.07
N SER A 288 9.64 -21.34 -5.04
CA SER A 288 8.55 -20.89 -5.91
C SER A 288 7.22 -20.75 -5.16
N GLY A 289 7.02 -21.54 -4.09
CA GLY A 289 5.83 -21.50 -3.25
C GLY A 289 5.56 -20.13 -2.62
N ILE A 290 6.60 -19.29 -2.48
CA ILE A 290 6.51 -17.89 -2.05
C ILE A 290 5.66 -17.07 -3.02
N PHE A 291 5.81 -17.31 -4.33
CA PHE A 291 5.20 -16.50 -5.39
C PHE A 291 3.99 -17.17 -6.04
N ASP A 292 3.89 -18.49 -5.93
CA ASP A 292 2.75 -19.26 -6.44
C ASP A 292 1.50 -19.11 -5.55
N ASN A 293 1.71 -18.74 -4.29
CA ASN A 293 0.66 -18.57 -3.29
C ASN A 293 0.67 -17.13 -2.77
N LYS A 294 -0.44 -16.74 -2.14
CA LYS A 294 -0.65 -15.41 -1.56
C LYS A 294 -0.62 -15.50 -0.05
N LEU A 295 -0.12 -14.44 0.59
CA LEU A 295 -0.16 -14.25 2.04
C LEU A 295 0.41 -15.47 2.79
N THR A 296 1.53 -15.98 2.30
CA THR A 296 2.19 -17.17 2.86
C THR A 296 2.76 -16.88 4.25
N THR A 297 3.19 -17.92 4.98
CA THR A 297 3.92 -17.73 6.24
C THR A 297 5.23 -16.97 6.07
N GLU A 298 5.79 -16.88 4.86
CA GLU A 298 6.99 -16.10 4.59
C GLU A 298 6.70 -14.60 4.46
N SER A 299 5.45 -14.24 4.23
CA SER A 299 4.99 -12.86 4.06
C SER A 299 4.86 -12.17 5.41
N VAL A 300 5.69 -11.15 5.63
CA VAL A 300 5.55 -10.26 6.79
C VAL A 300 4.60 -9.13 6.45
N PHE A 301 4.77 -8.50 5.29
CA PHE A 301 3.86 -7.51 4.73
C PHE A 301 3.78 -7.67 3.21
N GLU A 302 2.57 -7.93 2.70
CA GLU A 302 2.33 -8.26 1.29
C GLU A 302 1.03 -7.61 0.80
N LEU A 303 1.10 -6.81 -0.27
CA LEU A 303 -0.09 -6.19 -0.86
C LEU A 303 -0.87 -7.19 -1.70
N ASN A 304 -2.19 -7.22 -1.49
CA ASN A 304 -3.08 -8.21 -2.08
C ASN A 304 -3.80 -7.69 -3.33
N PHE A 305 -3.55 -8.33 -4.47
CA PHE A 305 -4.14 -8.00 -5.77
C PHE A 305 -5.14 -9.07 -6.21
N ASN A 306 -6.07 -8.73 -7.09
CA ASN A 306 -7.11 -9.64 -7.61
C ASN A 306 -7.62 -9.14 -8.98
N ALA A 307 -8.59 -9.80 -9.59
CA ALA A 307 -9.06 -9.44 -10.94
C ALA A 307 -9.62 -8.01 -11.06
N SER A 308 -9.98 -7.35 -9.95
CA SER A 308 -10.45 -5.97 -9.90
C SER A 308 -9.38 -4.95 -9.51
N ASP A 309 -8.22 -5.38 -9.02
CA ASP A 309 -7.08 -4.52 -8.68
C ASP A 309 -5.77 -5.26 -8.97
N LEU A 310 -5.01 -4.77 -9.95
CA LEU A 310 -3.89 -5.48 -10.58
C LEU A 310 -2.55 -4.85 -10.22
N SER A 311 -1.53 -5.64 -9.88
CA SER A 311 -0.19 -5.11 -9.58
C SER A 311 0.47 -4.53 -10.83
N GLY A 312 0.34 -5.24 -11.95
CA GLY A 312 0.83 -4.77 -13.25
C GLY A 312 2.34 -4.97 -13.45
N ILE A 313 3.07 -5.57 -12.48
CA ILE A 313 4.50 -5.85 -12.60
C ILE A 313 4.81 -6.91 -13.67
N ARG A 314 4.02 -7.99 -13.73
CA ARG A 314 4.18 -9.08 -14.71
C ARG A 314 4.14 -8.54 -16.14
N ASN A 315 3.27 -7.56 -16.40
CA ASN A 315 3.14 -6.93 -17.70
C ASN A 315 4.48 -6.38 -18.24
N TRP A 316 5.42 -5.97 -17.39
CA TRP A 316 6.69 -5.39 -17.86
C TRP A 316 7.78 -6.44 -18.07
N TYR A 317 7.78 -7.51 -17.27
CA TYR A 317 8.79 -8.56 -17.30
C TYR A 317 8.39 -9.80 -18.13
N PHE A 318 7.27 -9.79 -18.84
CA PHE A 318 6.86 -10.91 -19.70
C PHE A 318 6.75 -10.47 -21.16
N PRO A 319 7.23 -11.28 -22.12
CA PRO A 319 7.16 -10.95 -23.54
C PRO A 319 5.71 -10.96 -24.05
N SER A 320 5.49 -10.33 -25.21
CA SER A 320 4.18 -10.25 -25.89
C SER A 320 3.54 -11.61 -26.16
N ALA A 321 4.34 -12.62 -26.49
CA ALA A 321 3.88 -14.00 -26.65
C ALA A 321 3.20 -14.58 -25.39
N ASN A 322 3.53 -14.04 -24.21
CA ASN A 322 2.96 -14.43 -22.91
C ASN A 322 2.05 -13.33 -22.31
N GLY A 323 1.59 -12.40 -23.15
CA GLY A 323 0.63 -11.34 -22.78
C GLY A 323 1.22 -10.24 -21.90
N GLY A 324 2.52 -9.93 -22.03
CA GLY A 324 3.12 -8.73 -21.45
C GLY A 324 3.72 -7.80 -22.52
N ARG A 325 4.32 -6.70 -22.09
CA ARG A 325 5.10 -5.77 -22.93
C ARG A 325 6.50 -6.31 -23.25
N GLY A 326 7.16 -6.92 -22.26
CA GLY A 326 8.53 -7.43 -22.40
C GLY A 326 9.57 -6.31 -22.44
N ASP A 327 9.27 -5.17 -21.83
CA ASP A 327 10.14 -3.99 -21.87
C ASP A 327 11.30 -4.09 -20.88
N LEU A 328 11.22 -4.99 -19.90
CA LEU A 328 12.24 -5.19 -18.88
C LEU A 328 12.71 -6.64 -18.83
N SER A 329 14.02 -6.84 -18.76
CA SER A 329 14.63 -8.18 -18.68
C SER A 329 15.73 -8.21 -17.62
N ALA A 330 16.20 -9.41 -17.28
CA ALA A 330 17.36 -9.55 -16.41
C ALA A 330 18.64 -9.14 -17.16
N HIS A 331 19.61 -8.57 -16.45
CA HIS A 331 20.97 -8.50 -16.96
C HIS A 331 21.54 -9.91 -17.12
N LEU A 332 22.34 -10.12 -18.18
CA LEU A 332 22.93 -11.44 -18.46
C LEU A 332 23.86 -11.91 -17.33
N ASN A 333 24.63 -10.99 -16.73
CA ASN A 333 25.51 -11.32 -15.61
C ASN A 333 24.71 -11.81 -14.40
N TYR A 334 23.64 -11.09 -14.03
CA TYR A 334 22.75 -11.51 -12.95
C TYR A 334 22.09 -12.87 -13.23
N TYR A 335 21.64 -13.12 -14.46
CA TYR A 335 21.12 -14.44 -14.85
C TYR A 335 22.19 -15.54 -14.67
N ASN A 336 23.42 -15.30 -15.15
CA ASN A 336 24.52 -16.27 -15.05
C ASN A 336 24.86 -16.57 -13.59
N ASP A 337 24.88 -15.57 -12.72
CA ASP A 337 25.12 -15.75 -11.28
C ASP A 337 23.98 -16.55 -10.64
N ALA A 338 22.73 -16.26 -10.99
CA ALA A 338 21.55 -16.94 -10.44
C ALA A 338 21.48 -18.42 -10.83
N VAL A 339 22.03 -18.82 -11.99
CA VAL A 339 22.05 -20.20 -12.49
C VAL A 339 23.38 -20.93 -12.28
N ALA A 340 24.39 -20.26 -11.70
CA ALA A 340 25.72 -20.81 -11.50
C ALA A 340 25.71 -22.08 -10.63
N ASP A 341 24.86 -22.12 -9.59
CA ASP A 341 24.58 -23.34 -8.83
C ASP A 341 23.28 -23.99 -9.34
N PRO A 342 23.35 -25.13 -10.05
CA PRO A 342 22.15 -25.81 -10.56
C PRO A 342 21.23 -26.35 -9.45
N LYS A 343 21.71 -26.44 -8.19
CA LYS A 343 20.89 -26.81 -7.03
C LYS A 343 20.08 -25.64 -6.48
N ASP A 344 20.45 -24.41 -6.84
CA ASP A 344 19.75 -23.22 -6.40
C ASP A 344 18.38 -23.12 -7.07
N ALA A 345 17.32 -23.04 -6.26
CA ALA A 345 15.96 -22.91 -6.77
C ALA A 345 15.69 -21.53 -7.38
N ARG A 346 16.49 -20.50 -7.06
CA ARG A 346 16.34 -19.13 -7.56
C ARG A 346 16.63 -19.04 -9.06
N GLY A 347 17.65 -19.75 -9.54
CA GLY A 347 17.99 -19.84 -10.96
C GLY A 347 16.91 -20.47 -11.84
N LYS A 348 15.90 -21.12 -11.25
CA LYS A 348 14.76 -21.72 -11.96
C LYS A 348 13.65 -20.73 -12.28
N LEU A 349 13.71 -19.50 -11.76
CA LEU A 349 12.71 -18.46 -12.01
C LEU A 349 13.13 -17.51 -13.14
N PHE A 350 13.60 -18.06 -14.25
CA PHE A 350 13.90 -17.34 -15.49
C PHE A 350 13.30 -18.06 -16.70
N GLY A 351 12.83 -17.28 -17.67
CA GLY A 351 12.33 -17.76 -18.95
C GLY A 351 13.11 -17.13 -20.10
N PHE A 352 13.57 -17.95 -21.04
CA PHE A 352 14.24 -17.47 -22.25
C PHE A 352 13.23 -17.13 -23.33
N ASP A 353 13.33 -15.93 -23.88
CA ASP A 353 12.59 -15.58 -25.09
C ASP A 353 13.43 -15.84 -26.34
N ASN A 354 12.97 -16.76 -27.18
CA ASN A 354 13.64 -17.14 -28.41
C ASN A 354 13.63 -16.03 -29.48
N THR A 355 12.74 -15.06 -29.38
CA THR A 355 12.62 -13.95 -30.34
C THR A 355 13.68 -12.90 -30.04
N SER A 356 13.66 -12.35 -28.82
CA SER A 356 14.54 -11.27 -28.42
C SER A 356 15.89 -11.75 -27.85
N LYS A 357 16.08 -13.06 -27.65
CA LYS A 357 17.31 -13.69 -27.13
C LYS A 357 17.73 -13.19 -25.74
N ILE A 358 16.76 -12.94 -24.88
CA ILE A 358 16.94 -12.40 -23.53
C ILE A 358 16.24 -13.25 -22.47
N TRP A 359 16.69 -13.09 -21.23
CA TRP A 359 16.15 -13.80 -20.06
C TRP A 359 15.23 -12.90 -19.27
N TYR A 360 13.99 -13.35 -19.08
CA TYR A 360 12.99 -12.67 -18.26
C TYR A 360 12.88 -13.35 -16.89
N PRO A 361 12.88 -12.58 -15.78
CA PRO A 361 12.55 -13.15 -14.47
C PRO A 361 11.08 -13.59 -14.45
N THR A 362 10.80 -14.78 -13.93
CA THR A 362 9.45 -15.37 -13.84
C THR A 362 8.92 -15.39 -12.40
N LYS A 363 9.45 -14.52 -11.54
CA LYS A 363 9.06 -14.38 -10.14
C LYS A 363 7.58 -14.05 -9.97
N TYR A 364 7.05 -13.08 -10.72
CA TYR A 364 5.64 -12.71 -10.73
C TYR A 364 5.01 -13.19 -12.04
N ARG A 365 4.49 -14.43 -12.03
CA ARG A 365 4.15 -15.18 -13.25
C ARG A 365 2.66 -15.36 -13.49
N ILE A 366 1.82 -15.03 -12.52
CA ILE A 366 0.38 -15.30 -12.60
C ILE A 366 -0.25 -14.44 -13.69
N ALA A 367 -0.79 -15.10 -14.71
CA ALA A 367 -1.44 -14.44 -15.83
C ALA A 367 -2.57 -13.51 -15.35
N GLY A 368 -2.75 -12.39 -16.06
CA GLY A 368 -3.71 -11.36 -15.68
C GLY A 368 -3.19 -10.34 -14.66
N ASN A 369 -1.89 -10.36 -14.28
CA ASN A 369 -1.31 -9.44 -13.28
C ASN A 369 -1.92 -9.59 -11.88
N LEU A 370 -2.18 -10.84 -11.50
CA LEU A 370 -2.85 -11.18 -10.24
C LEU A 370 -1.87 -11.49 -9.10
N ASP A 371 -0.57 -11.46 -9.36
CA ASP A 371 0.45 -11.67 -8.34
C ASP A 371 0.35 -10.60 -7.25
N ASN A 372 0.47 -11.07 -6.01
CA ASN A 372 0.63 -10.19 -4.87
C ASN A 372 2.04 -9.62 -4.81
N ILE A 373 2.17 -8.41 -4.28
CA ILE A 373 3.47 -7.75 -4.16
C ILE A 373 3.97 -7.86 -2.72
N HIS A 374 5.10 -8.55 -2.58
CA HIS A 374 5.77 -8.70 -1.30
C HIS A 374 6.58 -7.44 -0.98
N ILE A 375 6.22 -6.76 0.11
CA ILE A 375 6.92 -5.57 0.58
C ILE A 375 8.03 -5.96 1.55
N ILE A 376 7.75 -6.89 2.47
CA ILE A 376 8.70 -7.43 3.45
C ILE A 376 8.42 -8.92 3.66
N ARG A 377 9.46 -9.74 3.67
CA ARG A 377 9.38 -11.19 3.94
C ARG A 377 10.33 -11.61 5.06
N ILE A 378 10.07 -12.74 5.72
CA ILE A 378 10.93 -13.21 6.81
C ILE A 378 12.36 -13.52 6.31
N SER A 379 12.53 -13.95 5.05
CA SER A 379 13.84 -14.11 4.43
C SER A 379 14.72 -12.86 4.53
N GLU A 380 14.15 -11.66 4.41
CA GLU A 380 14.88 -10.41 4.60
C GLU A 380 15.38 -10.25 6.03
N MET A 381 14.62 -10.69 7.04
CA MET A 381 15.06 -10.61 8.43
C MET A 381 16.27 -11.50 8.69
N TYR A 382 16.33 -12.68 8.05
CA TYR A 382 17.52 -13.53 8.08
C TYR A 382 18.73 -12.85 7.44
N LEU A 383 18.55 -12.20 6.28
CA LEU A 383 19.62 -11.47 5.59
C LEU A 383 20.09 -10.26 6.38
N ASN A 384 19.17 -9.42 6.87
CA ASN A 384 19.48 -8.27 7.73
C ASN A 384 20.27 -8.69 8.97
N ARG A 385 19.85 -9.79 9.61
CA ARG A 385 20.56 -10.33 10.77
C ARG A 385 21.95 -10.85 10.41
N ALA A 386 22.10 -11.52 9.26
CA ALA A 386 23.38 -12.05 8.81
C ALA A 386 24.36 -10.91 8.52
N GLU A 387 23.92 -9.89 7.78
CA GLU A 387 24.74 -8.71 7.47
C GLU A 387 25.11 -7.93 8.73
N ALA A 388 24.16 -7.66 9.64
CA ALA A 388 24.45 -6.95 10.88
C ALA A 388 25.42 -7.70 11.81
N LYS A 389 25.53 -9.03 11.70
CA LYS A 389 26.54 -9.82 12.43
C LYS A 389 27.92 -9.83 11.76
N ALA A 390 27.98 -9.48 10.48
CA ALA A 390 29.21 -9.45 9.71
C ALA A 390 29.94 -8.10 9.79
N GLN A 391 29.22 -7.04 10.18
CA GLN A 391 29.74 -5.72 10.55
C GLN A 391 30.31 -5.77 11.98
#